data_AF-A0A5P2C7Z2-F1
#
_entry.id   AF-A0A5P2C7Z2-F1
#
_cell.length_a   1.000
_cell.length_b   1.000
_cell.length_c   1.000
_cell.angle_alpha   90.00
_cell.angle_beta   90.00
_cell.angle_gamma   90.00
#
_symmetry.space_group_name_H-M   'P 1'
#
loop_
_entity.id
_entity.type
_entity.pdbx_description
1 polymer ?
#
loop_
_entity_poly.entity_id
_entity_poly.type
_entity_poly.pdbx_seq_one_letter_code
_entity_poly.pdbx_strand_id
1 'polypeptide(L)'
;MTSPEHLDELLEDLGLQVAATFTAVCGGDEDAVIRAFGGDPADARPVRLEDLRELDDDGDYILVSRSGATVVAVESNNFQGSREEVLRPLSRLGRTASAFWNVNAVAQLSLAEDGLLQSVLDMVVPEDPYGARPDAWEPLLKGLTLGVGGTWGSGLAAVERATGARFDQAWVRGPHRCVRITEVPRYVLGQGLVDSPLLEREPFVSYVSDLGPALMGRMRRHALELAVAHADLCAHPLAVSALAMDDTTAAERDRTRHELDAAGTLALSRSHTLLADEPEEFTPEWERPSHLLFRQAIVFGILATCVAEHRPGTKACFPDIMSSLVSAMTGDGERVREFWMVDRLHDAARRAG
;
A
#
# COMPACT_ATOMS: atom_id res chain seq x y z
N MET A 1 24.61 14.51 14.56
CA MET A 1 23.35 14.35 13.82
C MET A 1 22.64 15.66 13.88
N THR A 2 21.99 16.01 12.79
CA THR A 2 21.27 17.26 12.62
C THR A 2 20.01 17.20 13.49
N SER A 3 19.60 18.33 14.08
CA SER A 3 18.35 18.33 14.86
C SER A 3 17.15 18.31 13.91
N PRO A 4 16.00 17.77 14.32
CA PRO A 4 14.79 17.77 13.50
C PRO A 4 14.41 19.17 12.98
N GLU A 5 14.57 20.20 13.81
CA GLU A 5 14.20 21.58 13.46
C GLU A 5 15.07 22.13 12.32
N HIS A 6 16.39 21.87 12.34
CA HIS A 6 17.26 22.26 11.25
C HIS A 6 16.99 21.46 9.97
N LEU A 7 16.50 20.22 10.09
CA LEU A 7 16.11 19.41 8.94
C LEU A 7 14.79 19.90 8.35
N ASP A 8 13.85 20.38 9.18
CA ASP A 8 12.63 21.05 8.71
C ASP A 8 12.97 22.36 7.99
N GLU A 9 13.84 23.20 8.54
CA GLU A 9 14.35 24.42 7.87
C GLU A 9 14.99 24.09 6.51
N LEU A 10 15.81 23.03 6.44
CA LEU A 10 16.40 22.55 5.19
C LEU A 10 15.34 22.11 4.18
N LEU A 11 14.29 21.41 4.63
CA LEU A 11 13.19 21.01 3.75
C LEU A 11 12.41 22.22 3.23
N GLU A 12 12.17 23.22 4.06
CA GLU A 12 11.52 24.48 3.65
C GLU A 12 12.37 25.23 2.62
N ASP A 13 13.68 25.36 2.84
CA ASP A 13 14.61 26.02 1.93
C ASP A 13 14.67 25.34 0.56
N LEU A 14 14.60 24.00 0.54
CA LEU A 14 14.55 23.19 -0.69
C LEU A 14 13.15 23.12 -1.30
N GLY A 15 12.13 23.60 -0.58
CA GLY A 15 10.74 23.45 -0.98
C GLY A 15 10.23 21.99 -0.94
N LEU A 16 10.87 21.09 -0.21
CA LEU A 16 10.55 19.66 -0.19
C LEU A 16 9.59 19.27 0.97
N GLN A 17 9.11 20.24 1.76
CA GLN A 17 8.20 20.01 2.89
C GLN A 17 6.81 19.46 2.51
N VAL A 18 6.40 19.60 1.24
CA VAL A 18 5.07 19.15 0.76
C VAL A 18 5.08 17.68 0.35
N ALA A 19 6.08 17.27 -0.44
CA ALA A 19 6.22 15.91 -0.90
C ALA A 19 7.66 15.62 -1.32
N ALA A 20 8.27 14.60 -0.71
CA ALA A 20 9.59 14.12 -1.11
C ALA A 20 9.83 12.70 -0.59
N THR A 21 10.84 12.06 -1.17
CA THR A 21 11.43 10.83 -0.64
C THR A 21 12.94 10.99 -0.50
N PHE A 22 13.47 10.62 0.66
CA PHE A 22 14.90 10.53 0.92
C PHE A 22 15.25 9.08 1.23
N THR A 23 16.09 8.47 0.39
CA THR A 23 16.55 7.09 0.57
C THR A 23 18.06 7.07 0.72
N ALA A 24 18.56 6.50 1.81
CA ALA A 24 19.99 6.43 2.13
C ALA A 24 20.43 4.97 2.29
N VAL A 25 21.59 4.62 1.73
CA VAL A 25 22.18 3.26 1.80
C VAL A 25 23.65 3.30 2.23
N CYS A 26 24.00 2.53 3.26
CA CYS A 26 25.36 2.49 3.85
C CYS A 26 26.42 1.80 2.98
N GLY A 27 26.07 1.36 1.77
CA GLY A 27 26.98 0.65 0.88
C GLY A 27 26.62 0.82 -0.60
N GLY A 28 27.48 0.28 -1.46
CA GLY A 28 27.40 0.50 -2.91
C GLY A 28 27.99 1.82 -3.38
N ASP A 29 27.84 2.08 -4.68
CA ASP A 29 28.16 3.34 -5.33
C ASP A 29 26.88 3.98 -5.89
N GLU A 30 27.01 5.24 -6.34
CA GLU A 30 25.89 6.00 -6.91
C GLU A 30 25.29 5.29 -8.14
N ASP A 31 26.11 4.61 -8.94
CA ASP A 31 25.66 3.86 -10.12
C ASP A 31 24.74 2.70 -9.72
N ALA A 32 25.08 1.96 -8.67
CA ALA A 32 24.25 0.89 -8.15
C ALA A 32 22.91 1.41 -7.63
N VAL A 33 22.91 2.57 -6.95
CA VAL A 33 21.68 3.21 -6.49
C VAL A 33 20.82 3.65 -7.67
N ILE A 34 21.40 4.34 -8.66
CA ILE A 34 20.70 4.78 -9.87
C ILE A 34 20.02 3.59 -10.58
N ARG A 35 20.73 2.47 -10.73
CA ARG A 35 20.17 1.25 -11.34
C ARG A 35 19.03 0.65 -10.52
N ALA A 36 19.15 0.64 -9.19
CA ALA A 36 18.10 0.12 -8.30
C ALA A 36 16.82 0.97 -8.38
N PHE A 37 16.94 2.25 -8.69
CA PHE A 37 15.83 3.15 -8.97
C PHE A 37 15.35 3.12 -10.43
N GLY A 38 15.86 2.21 -11.28
CA GLY A 38 15.42 2.11 -12.67
C GLY A 38 15.95 3.22 -13.60
N GLY A 39 17.02 3.91 -13.20
CA GLY A 39 17.75 4.85 -14.06
C GLY A 39 18.99 4.23 -14.72
N ASP A 40 19.51 4.88 -15.76
CA ASP A 40 20.80 4.55 -16.37
C ASP A 40 21.89 5.52 -15.88
N PRO A 41 22.94 5.05 -15.17
CA PRO A 41 24.02 5.92 -14.70
C PRO A 41 24.76 6.68 -15.82
N ALA A 42 24.73 6.18 -17.06
CA ALA A 42 25.32 6.84 -18.22
C ALA A 42 24.58 8.13 -18.62
N ASP A 43 23.29 8.24 -18.27
CA ASP A 43 22.46 9.42 -18.53
C ASP A 43 22.55 10.47 -17.39
N ALA A 44 23.35 10.19 -16.36
CA ALA A 44 23.46 11.06 -15.21
C ALA A 44 24.16 12.39 -15.57
N ARG A 45 23.55 13.50 -15.16
CA ARG A 45 24.10 14.86 -15.30
C ARG A 45 24.25 15.54 -13.94
N PRO A 46 25.25 16.41 -13.74
CA PRO A 46 25.39 17.16 -12.51
C PRO A 46 24.26 18.21 -12.40
N VAL A 47 23.58 18.23 -11.25
CA VAL A 47 22.53 19.20 -10.90
C VAL A 47 22.69 19.53 -9.41
N ARG A 48 22.17 20.67 -8.96
CA ARG A 48 22.12 20.99 -7.54
C ARG A 48 20.82 20.48 -6.94
N LEU A 49 20.84 20.10 -5.66
CA LEU A 49 19.63 19.63 -5.00
C LEU A 49 18.52 20.69 -4.99
N GLU A 50 18.90 21.96 -4.92
CA GLU A 50 17.97 23.09 -4.94
C GLU A 50 17.15 23.19 -6.24
N ASP A 51 17.69 22.66 -7.35
CA ASP A 51 17.04 22.71 -8.67
C ASP A 51 16.08 21.51 -8.90
N LEU A 52 15.99 20.56 -7.96
CA LEU A 52 15.25 19.31 -8.15
C LEU A 52 13.77 19.54 -8.48
N ARG A 53 13.13 20.50 -7.79
CA ARG A 53 11.71 20.81 -7.99
C ARG A 53 11.38 21.35 -9.39
N GLU A 54 12.35 21.97 -10.04
CA GLU A 54 12.18 22.50 -11.39
C GLU A 54 12.10 21.38 -12.45
N LEU A 55 12.47 20.14 -12.07
CA LEU A 55 12.48 18.98 -12.96
C LEU A 55 11.16 18.20 -12.97
N ASP A 56 10.23 18.48 -12.05
CA ASP A 56 8.99 17.70 -11.88
C ASP A 56 8.11 17.72 -13.15
N ASP A 57 8.15 18.81 -13.92
CA ASP A 57 7.39 18.94 -15.18
C ASP A 57 7.97 18.10 -16.34
N ASP A 58 9.24 17.67 -16.22
CA ASP A 58 9.99 16.97 -17.27
C ASP A 58 10.02 15.44 -17.09
N GLY A 59 9.40 14.92 -16.03
CA GLY A 59 9.30 13.49 -15.71
C GLY A 59 9.84 13.12 -14.33
N ASP A 60 9.97 11.82 -14.09
CA ASP A 60 10.44 11.32 -12.79
C ASP A 60 11.97 11.32 -12.72
N TYR A 61 12.52 12.11 -11.79
CA TYR A 61 13.97 12.21 -11.57
C TYR A 61 14.35 11.84 -10.14
N ILE A 62 15.56 11.31 -10.01
CA ILE A 62 16.27 11.23 -8.73
C ILE A 62 17.54 12.08 -8.79
N LEU A 63 17.90 12.67 -7.65
CA LEU A 63 19.23 13.23 -7.44
C LEU A 63 20.00 12.33 -6.47
N VAL A 64 21.14 11.80 -6.93
CA VAL A 64 21.98 10.89 -6.16
C VAL A 64 23.30 11.55 -5.81
N SER A 65 23.68 11.52 -4.54
CA SER A 65 24.99 12.00 -4.10
C SER A 65 25.48 11.24 -2.86
N ARG A 66 26.79 11.31 -2.60
CA ARG A 66 27.37 10.78 -1.37
C ARG A 66 27.25 11.78 -0.22
N SER A 67 26.76 11.29 0.91
CA SER A 67 26.86 11.94 2.21
C SER A 67 27.73 11.10 3.14
N GLY A 68 29.01 11.47 3.23
CA GLY A 68 30.02 10.67 3.92
C GLY A 68 30.24 9.31 3.25
N ALA A 69 30.05 8.22 3.99
CA ALA A 69 30.16 6.85 3.46
C ALA A 69 28.85 6.33 2.82
N THR A 70 27.77 7.08 2.95
CA THR A 70 26.42 6.69 2.57
C THR A 70 26.05 7.33 1.23
N VAL A 71 25.36 6.58 0.36
CA VAL A 71 24.77 7.15 -0.87
C VAL A 71 23.32 7.52 -0.58
N VAL A 72 22.92 8.71 -0.99
CA VAL A 72 21.56 9.25 -0.78
C VAL A 72 20.93 9.53 -2.13
N ALA A 73 19.70 9.08 -2.33
CA ALA A 73 18.83 9.45 -3.43
C ALA A 73 17.67 10.32 -2.90
N VAL A 74 17.38 11.41 -3.61
CA VAL A 74 16.26 12.32 -3.30
C VAL A 74 15.32 12.40 -4.49
N GLU A 75 14.03 12.33 -4.19
CA GLU A 75 12.92 12.49 -5.13
C GLU A 75 12.06 13.68 -4.70
N SER A 76 11.71 14.58 -5.62
CA SER A 76 10.64 15.56 -5.41
C SER A 76 9.33 14.93 -5.84
N ASN A 77 8.33 14.96 -4.95
CA ASN A 77 6.98 14.48 -5.23
C ASN A 77 6.85 13.06 -5.85
N ASN A 78 7.86 12.20 -5.66
CA ASN A 78 7.86 10.79 -6.06
C ASN A 78 8.19 9.91 -4.85
N PHE A 79 7.92 8.61 -4.97
CA PHE A 79 7.92 7.65 -3.87
C PHE A 79 8.65 6.36 -4.21
N GLN A 80 9.41 6.30 -5.32
CA GLN A 80 10.06 5.06 -5.76
C GLN A 80 10.99 4.51 -4.69
N GLY A 81 11.72 5.37 -3.99
CA GLY A 81 12.63 5.02 -2.90
C GLY A 81 11.95 4.54 -1.62
N SER A 82 10.63 4.70 -1.47
CA SER A 82 9.87 4.13 -0.35
C SER A 82 9.45 2.69 -0.59
N ARG A 83 9.52 2.22 -1.84
CA ARG A 83 8.95 0.94 -2.27
C ARG A 83 9.89 -0.22 -1.98
N GLU A 84 9.32 -1.36 -1.61
CA GLU A 84 10.10 -2.57 -1.34
C GLU A 84 10.90 -3.08 -2.54
N GLU A 85 10.45 -2.78 -3.76
CA GLU A 85 11.16 -3.17 -4.99
C GLU A 85 12.46 -2.41 -5.20
N VAL A 86 12.63 -1.26 -4.53
CA VAL A 86 13.87 -0.49 -4.49
C VAL A 86 14.64 -0.80 -3.20
N LEU A 87 13.94 -0.78 -2.06
CA LEU A 87 14.56 -0.94 -0.74
C LEU A 87 15.20 -2.31 -0.53
N ARG A 88 14.58 -3.40 -1.02
CA ARG A 88 15.13 -4.76 -0.83
C ARG A 88 16.39 -4.99 -1.67
N PRO A 89 16.46 -4.63 -2.97
CA PRO A 89 17.72 -4.69 -3.70
C PRO A 89 18.81 -3.80 -3.11
N LEU A 90 18.49 -2.56 -2.73
CA LEU A 90 19.45 -1.64 -2.10
C LEU A 90 19.98 -2.19 -0.78
N SER A 91 19.12 -2.81 0.03
CA SER A 91 19.53 -3.32 1.33
C SER A 91 20.54 -4.48 1.30
N ARG A 92 20.73 -5.09 0.12
CA ARG A 92 21.81 -6.07 -0.13
C ARG A 92 23.18 -5.41 -0.30
N LEU A 93 23.23 -4.11 -0.61
CA LEU A 93 24.47 -3.32 -0.68
C LEU A 93 24.89 -2.84 0.71
N GLY A 94 23.93 -2.66 1.62
CA GLY A 94 24.12 -2.26 3.00
C GLY A 94 22.80 -1.78 3.60
N ARG A 95 22.78 -1.53 4.91
CA ARG A 95 21.61 -0.98 5.60
C ARG A 95 21.04 0.22 4.83
N THR A 96 19.75 0.16 4.55
CA THR A 96 19.01 1.15 3.76
C THR A 96 17.86 1.69 4.59
N ALA A 97 17.69 3.01 4.61
CA ALA A 97 16.53 3.65 5.23
C ALA A 97 15.91 4.67 4.28
N SER A 98 14.59 4.80 4.32
CA SER A 98 13.84 5.75 3.50
C SER A 98 12.78 6.46 4.32
N ALA A 99 12.64 7.76 4.08
CA ALA A 99 11.55 8.59 4.58
C ALA A 99 10.81 9.20 3.39
N PHE A 100 9.50 9.01 3.36
CA PHE A 100 8.60 9.51 2.31
C PHE A 100 7.43 10.26 2.94
N TRP A 101 7.00 11.35 2.31
CA TRP A 101 5.75 12.05 2.65
C TRP A 101 5.14 12.70 1.40
N ASN A 102 3.83 12.98 1.45
CA ASN A 102 3.14 13.74 0.40
C ASN A 102 1.96 14.58 0.91
N VAL A 103 1.36 15.35 0.00
CA VAL A 103 0.20 16.24 0.27
C VAL A 103 -1.06 15.50 0.73
N ASN A 104 -1.15 14.19 0.47
CA ASN A 104 -2.29 13.37 0.88
C ASN A 104 -2.12 12.80 2.29
N ALA A 105 -1.19 13.35 3.08
CA ALA A 105 -0.84 12.90 4.42
C ALA A 105 -0.38 11.43 4.49
N VAL A 106 0.08 10.86 3.37
CA VAL A 106 0.77 9.57 3.38
C VAL A 106 2.21 9.86 3.77
N ALA A 107 2.67 9.30 4.88
CA ALA A 107 4.04 9.48 5.35
C ALA A 107 4.59 8.17 5.90
N GLN A 108 5.70 7.68 5.35
CA GLN A 108 6.25 6.37 5.66
C GLN A 108 7.73 6.45 6.01
N LEU A 109 8.13 5.68 7.02
CA LEU A 109 9.51 5.43 7.37
C LEU A 109 9.83 3.94 7.23
N SER A 110 10.84 3.62 6.41
CA SER A 110 11.16 2.24 6.02
C SER A 110 12.62 1.92 6.29
N LEU A 111 12.90 0.81 6.97
CA LEU A 111 14.23 0.27 7.24
C LEU A 111 14.39 -1.08 6.55
N ALA A 112 15.50 -1.28 5.85
CA ALA A 112 15.78 -2.50 5.13
C ALA A 112 17.24 -2.93 5.28
N GLU A 113 17.47 -4.23 5.51
CA GLU A 113 18.77 -4.87 5.66
C GLU A 113 18.73 -6.27 5.04
N ASP A 114 19.82 -6.68 4.39
CA ASP A 114 20.03 -8.03 3.86
C ASP A 114 18.94 -8.54 2.91
N GLY A 115 18.39 -7.65 2.09
CA GLY A 115 17.32 -7.99 1.14
C GLY A 115 15.92 -8.05 1.74
N LEU A 116 15.77 -7.66 3.01
CA LEU A 116 14.51 -7.67 3.75
C LEU A 116 14.14 -6.27 4.24
N LEU A 117 12.86 -5.94 4.18
CA LEU A 117 12.25 -4.88 4.99
C LEU A 117 12.25 -5.32 6.45
N GLN A 118 12.97 -4.59 7.29
CA GLN A 118 13.07 -4.85 8.72
C GLN A 118 11.88 -4.24 9.45
N SER A 119 11.64 -2.94 9.28
CA SER A 119 10.51 -2.24 9.88
C SER A 119 10.02 -1.13 8.96
N VAL A 120 8.70 -1.04 8.80
CA VAL A 120 8.02 0.02 8.08
C VAL A 120 6.87 0.51 8.96
N LEU A 121 6.73 1.82 9.10
CA LEU A 121 5.66 2.46 9.87
C LEU A 121 5.18 3.74 9.20
N ASP A 122 3.96 4.15 9.52
CA ASP A 122 3.43 5.47 9.15
C ASP A 122 3.96 6.52 10.14
N MET A 123 4.42 7.67 9.64
CA MET A 123 5.01 8.71 10.51
C MET A 123 3.96 9.56 11.23
N VAL A 124 2.72 9.58 10.75
CA VAL A 124 1.57 10.30 11.34
C VAL A 124 0.78 9.40 12.29
N VAL A 125 0.71 8.10 12.00
CA VAL A 125 0.02 7.08 12.80
C VAL A 125 0.99 5.90 13.02
N PRO A 126 2.00 6.04 13.89
CA PRO A 126 3.08 5.07 14.04
C PRO A 126 2.68 3.79 14.79
N GLU A 127 1.41 3.67 15.19
CA GLU A 127 0.84 2.43 15.69
C GLU A 127 0.84 1.39 14.55
N ASP A 128 1.28 0.17 14.84
CA ASP A 128 1.35 -0.97 13.90
C ASP A 128 2.50 -0.97 12.85
N PRO A 129 3.78 -0.89 13.30
CA PRO A 129 4.90 -1.19 12.41
C PRO A 129 4.84 -2.63 11.89
N TYR A 130 5.32 -2.85 10.67
CA TYR A 130 5.42 -4.19 10.07
C TYR A 130 6.80 -4.45 9.45
N GLY A 131 7.14 -5.72 9.20
CA GLY A 131 8.41 -6.14 8.63
C GLY A 131 9.01 -7.34 9.35
N ALA A 132 10.22 -7.74 8.99
CA ALA A 132 10.91 -8.89 9.61
C ALA A 132 11.26 -8.65 11.10
N ARG A 133 11.45 -7.37 11.47
CA ARG A 133 11.76 -6.87 12.81
C ARG A 133 10.98 -5.56 13.05
N PRO A 134 9.65 -5.61 13.28
CA PRO A 134 8.83 -4.41 13.42
C PRO A 134 9.34 -3.42 14.47
N ASP A 135 10.03 -3.91 15.50
CA ASP A 135 10.66 -3.16 16.60
C ASP A 135 11.96 -2.40 16.20
N ALA A 136 12.50 -2.61 14.99
CA ALA A 136 13.82 -2.13 14.62
C ALA A 136 13.97 -0.60 14.61
N TRP A 137 12.87 0.14 14.48
CA TRP A 137 12.87 1.60 14.55
C TRP A 137 12.96 2.15 15.99
N GLU A 138 12.52 1.40 17.01
CA GLU A 138 12.44 1.88 18.40
C GLU A 138 13.72 2.56 18.93
N PRO A 139 14.93 1.94 18.82
CA PRO A 139 16.15 2.58 19.31
C PRO A 139 16.52 3.85 18.51
N LEU A 140 16.18 3.89 17.22
CA LEU A 140 16.50 4.98 16.31
C LEU A 140 15.54 6.16 16.49
N LEU A 141 14.30 5.90 16.90
CA LEU A 141 13.28 6.92 17.13
C LEU A 141 13.35 7.58 18.51
N LYS A 142 14.19 7.08 19.42
CA LYS A 142 14.30 7.60 20.78
C LYS A 142 14.52 9.12 20.81
N GLY A 143 13.58 9.86 21.39
CA GLY A 143 13.63 11.32 21.52
C GLY A 143 13.32 12.10 20.23
N LEU A 144 12.78 11.43 19.21
CA LEU A 144 12.15 12.06 18.06
C LEU A 144 10.62 12.08 18.25
N THR A 145 9.96 13.09 17.69
CA THR A 145 8.51 13.24 17.79
C THR A 145 7.88 12.82 16.47
N LEU A 146 7.21 11.68 16.47
CA LEU A 146 6.32 11.22 15.41
C LEU A 146 4.86 11.38 15.84
N GLY A 147 3.93 11.13 14.94
CA GLY A 147 2.50 11.21 15.21
C GLY A 147 1.91 12.57 14.87
N VAL A 148 0.69 12.82 15.36
CA VAL A 148 0.04 14.13 15.27
C VAL A 148 0.91 15.20 15.94
N GLY A 149 1.43 16.13 15.14
CA GLY A 149 2.35 17.19 15.59
C GLY A 149 3.84 16.84 15.48
N GLY A 150 4.18 15.67 14.94
CA GLY A 150 5.53 15.36 14.48
C GLY A 150 5.94 16.16 13.24
N THR A 151 7.22 16.14 12.91
CA THR A 151 7.79 16.86 11.75
C THR A 151 8.53 15.93 10.79
N TRP A 152 8.68 16.33 9.53
CA TRP A 152 9.42 15.55 8.53
C TRP A 152 10.92 15.50 8.84
N GLY A 153 11.44 16.54 9.50
CA GLY A 153 12.79 16.57 10.06
C GLY A 153 13.03 15.43 11.06
N SER A 154 12.01 14.96 11.79
CA SER A 154 12.14 13.77 12.65
C SER A 154 12.34 12.50 11.82
N GLY A 155 11.63 12.35 10.69
CA GLY A 155 11.84 11.26 9.74
C GLY A 155 13.26 11.27 9.16
N LEU A 156 13.74 12.42 8.71
CA LEU A 156 15.12 12.57 8.22
C LEU A 156 16.17 12.31 9.30
N ALA A 157 15.94 12.75 10.54
CA ALA A 157 16.83 12.45 11.66
C ALA A 157 16.89 10.95 11.94
N ALA A 158 15.79 10.22 11.77
CA ALA A 158 15.77 8.77 11.87
C ALA A 158 16.58 8.10 10.75
N VAL A 159 16.52 8.61 9.51
CA VAL A 159 17.36 8.16 8.39
C VAL A 159 18.85 8.43 8.65
N GLU A 160 19.22 9.61 9.16
CA GLU A 160 20.60 9.91 9.57
C GLU A 160 21.08 8.92 10.65
N ARG A 161 20.25 8.64 11.66
CA ARG A 161 20.55 7.67 12.73
C ARG A 161 20.74 6.26 12.21
N ALA A 162 19.88 5.84 11.29
CA ALA A 162 19.91 4.49 10.73
C ALA A 162 21.14 4.27 9.86
N THR A 163 21.54 5.28 9.09
CA THR A 163 22.50 5.08 7.98
C THR A 163 23.82 5.83 8.12
N GLY A 164 23.93 6.74 9.08
CA GLY A 164 25.08 7.63 9.22
C GLY A 164 25.15 8.75 8.17
N ALA A 165 24.13 8.88 7.31
CA ALA A 165 24.00 10.03 6.41
C ALA A 165 24.00 11.36 7.17
N ARG A 166 24.38 12.43 6.49
CA ARG A 166 24.33 13.81 6.99
C ARG A 166 23.65 14.70 5.96
N PHE A 167 22.49 15.24 6.32
CA PHE A 167 21.76 16.17 5.48
C PHE A 167 22.11 17.59 5.94
N ASP A 168 23.34 18.01 5.64
CA ASP A 168 23.83 19.33 5.97
C ASP A 168 23.96 20.23 4.73
N GLN A 169 24.14 21.52 4.97
CA GLN A 169 24.27 22.54 3.91
C GLN A 169 25.46 22.28 2.97
N ALA A 170 26.50 21.57 3.43
CA ALA A 170 27.64 21.25 2.57
C ALA A 170 27.27 20.13 1.57
N TRP A 171 26.52 19.12 2.03
CA TRP A 171 25.97 18.08 1.16
C TRP A 171 24.97 18.66 0.16
N VAL A 172 24.01 19.48 0.61
CA VAL A 172 22.98 20.11 -0.24
C VAL A 172 23.59 20.88 -1.42
N ARG A 173 24.58 21.74 -1.13
CA ARG A 173 25.27 22.56 -2.14
C ARG A 173 26.26 21.78 -3.01
N GLY A 174 26.53 20.53 -2.65
CA GLY A 174 27.40 19.63 -3.39
C GLY A 174 26.79 19.21 -4.73
N PRO A 175 27.61 18.67 -5.64
CA PRO A 175 27.09 18.12 -6.89
C PRO A 175 26.22 16.89 -6.60
N HIS A 176 25.08 16.81 -7.28
CA HIS A 176 24.23 15.63 -7.33
C HIS A 176 24.14 15.11 -8.75
N ARG A 177 24.08 13.79 -8.90
CA ARG A 177 23.83 13.13 -10.16
C ARG A 177 22.33 13.02 -10.37
N CYS A 178 21.81 13.86 -11.24
CA CYS A 178 20.43 13.80 -11.68
C CYS A 178 20.29 12.80 -12.81
N VAL A 179 19.32 11.90 -12.70
CA VAL A 179 18.99 10.91 -13.73
C VAL A 179 17.48 10.70 -13.75
N ARG A 180 16.93 10.56 -14.95
CA ARG A 180 15.52 10.21 -15.13
C ARG A 180 15.35 8.73 -14.81
N ILE A 181 14.29 8.40 -14.08
CA ILE A 181 13.99 7.03 -13.67
C ILE A 181 12.75 6.52 -14.40
N THR A 182 12.64 5.19 -14.49
CA THR A 182 11.40 4.51 -14.87
C THR A 182 10.86 3.78 -13.65
N GLU A 183 9.53 3.67 -13.53
CA GLU A 183 8.94 2.92 -12.43
C GLU A 183 9.47 1.47 -12.41
N VAL A 184 10.09 1.07 -11.30
CA VAL A 184 10.59 -0.30 -11.10
C VAL A 184 9.38 -1.24 -11.04
N PRO A 185 9.37 -2.39 -11.74
CA PRO A 185 8.25 -3.32 -11.71
C PRO A 185 7.92 -3.77 -10.28
N ARG A 186 6.63 -3.76 -9.94
CA ARG A 186 6.14 -4.19 -8.62
C ARG A 186 6.32 -5.68 -8.39
N TYR A 187 6.59 -6.10 -7.16
CA TYR A 187 6.50 -7.51 -6.81
C TYR A 187 5.05 -7.98 -6.96
N VAL A 188 4.88 -9.23 -7.40
CA VAL A 188 3.56 -9.89 -7.42
C VAL A 188 3.03 -10.02 -5.99
N LEU A 189 3.91 -10.45 -5.08
CA LEU A 189 3.65 -10.58 -3.65
C LEU A 189 4.77 -9.88 -2.89
N GLY A 190 4.39 -8.99 -1.98
CA GLY A 190 5.35 -8.33 -1.11
C GLY A 190 5.93 -9.27 -0.05
N GLN A 191 6.96 -8.81 0.66
CA GLN A 191 7.68 -9.63 1.64
C GLN A 191 6.77 -10.31 2.67
N GLY A 192 5.72 -9.64 3.15
CA GLY A 192 4.81 -10.22 4.14
C GLY A 192 3.95 -11.37 3.61
N LEU A 193 3.90 -11.58 2.29
CA LEU A 193 3.01 -12.55 1.64
C LEU A 193 3.75 -13.68 0.95
N VAL A 194 5.03 -13.50 0.57
CA VAL A 194 5.79 -14.49 -0.20
C VAL A 194 5.94 -15.84 0.52
N ASP A 195 5.97 -15.83 1.86
CA ASP A 195 6.07 -17.04 2.69
C ASP A 195 4.72 -17.40 3.33
N SER A 196 3.61 -16.87 2.81
CA SER A 196 2.29 -17.13 3.39
C SER A 196 1.87 -18.59 3.17
N PRO A 197 1.39 -19.31 4.22
CA PRO A 197 0.88 -20.67 4.07
C PRO A 197 -0.37 -20.74 3.19
N LEU A 198 -1.02 -19.62 2.89
CA LEU A 198 -2.10 -19.55 1.92
C LEU A 198 -1.64 -19.97 0.52
N LEU A 199 -0.39 -19.66 0.16
CA LEU A 199 0.17 -20.01 -1.16
C LEU A 199 0.35 -21.51 -1.35
N GLU A 200 0.29 -22.31 -0.28
CA GLU A 200 0.36 -23.77 -0.32
C GLU A 200 -1.02 -24.44 -0.47
N ARG A 201 -2.11 -23.65 -0.49
CA ARG A 201 -3.49 -24.13 -0.49
C ARG A 201 -4.21 -23.70 -1.77
N GLU A 202 -5.19 -24.51 -2.19
CA GLU A 202 -6.11 -24.08 -3.24
C GLU A 202 -7.06 -22.98 -2.72
N PRO A 203 -7.44 -21.99 -3.54
CA PRO A 203 -7.10 -21.86 -4.97
C PRO A 203 -5.81 -21.06 -5.26
N PHE A 204 -5.06 -20.64 -4.24
CA PHE A 204 -3.88 -19.79 -4.41
C PHE A 204 -2.75 -20.47 -5.18
N VAL A 205 -2.53 -21.76 -4.98
CA VAL A 205 -1.59 -22.57 -5.80
C VAL A 205 -1.90 -22.43 -7.29
N SER A 206 -3.18 -22.61 -7.65
CA SER A 206 -3.65 -22.44 -9.03
C SER A 206 -3.47 -21.01 -9.53
N TYR A 207 -3.71 -20.01 -8.68
CA TYR A 207 -3.57 -18.60 -9.06
C TYR A 207 -2.14 -18.19 -9.38
N VAL A 208 -1.17 -18.62 -8.58
CA VAL A 208 0.25 -18.28 -8.78
C VAL A 208 0.84 -19.03 -9.99
N SER A 209 0.35 -20.23 -10.28
CA SER A 209 0.88 -21.08 -11.36
C SER A 209 0.57 -20.56 -12.76
N ASP A 210 -0.52 -19.80 -12.94
CA ASP A 210 -0.98 -19.30 -14.24
C ASP A 210 -1.58 -17.89 -14.12
N LEU A 211 -0.79 -16.96 -13.57
CA LEU A 211 -1.23 -15.59 -13.31
C LEU A 211 -1.50 -14.85 -14.62
N GLY A 212 -2.77 -14.74 -15.01
CA GLY A 212 -3.16 -14.06 -16.24
C GLY A 212 -4.65 -13.68 -16.29
N PRO A 213 -5.08 -12.95 -17.34
CA PRO A 213 -6.44 -12.39 -17.44
C PRO A 213 -7.55 -13.43 -17.35
N ALA A 214 -7.28 -14.68 -17.75
CA ALA A 214 -8.23 -15.79 -17.68
C ALA A 214 -8.66 -16.13 -16.24
N LEU A 215 -7.84 -15.82 -15.24
CA LEU A 215 -8.15 -16.09 -13.83
C LEU A 215 -8.94 -14.96 -13.14
N MET A 216 -9.02 -13.77 -13.74
CA MET A 216 -9.62 -12.60 -13.08
C MET A 216 -11.07 -12.85 -12.65
N GLY A 217 -11.87 -13.50 -13.49
CA GLY A 217 -13.25 -13.87 -13.17
C GLY A 217 -13.36 -14.83 -11.97
N ARG A 218 -12.40 -15.77 -11.86
CA ARG A 218 -12.33 -16.74 -10.75
C ARG A 218 -11.90 -16.06 -9.44
N MET A 219 -10.94 -15.15 -9.51
CA MET A 219 -10.47 -14.38 -8.36
C MET A 219 -11.57 -13.45 -7.83
N ARG A 220 -12.27 -12.72 -8.71
CA ARG A 220 -13.41 -11.86 -8.33
C ARG A 220 -14.52 -12.67 -7.66
N ARG A 221 -14.86 -13.84 -8.20
CA ARG A 221 -15.83 -14.75 -7.58
C ARG A 221 -15.38 -15.20 -6.19
N HIS A 222 -14.13 -15.62 -6.06
CA HIS A 222 -13.58 -16.04 -4.77
C HIS A 222 -13.61 -14.90 -3.74
N ALA A 223 -13.20 -13.69 -4.13
CA ALA A 223 -13.23 -12.51 -3.28
C ALA A 223 -14.66 -12.19 -2.80
N LEU A 224 -15.65 -12.30 -3.69
CA LEU A 224 -17.06 -12.13 -3.34
C LEU A 224 -17.57 -13.20 -2.37
N GLU A 225 -17.19 -14.47 -2.58
CA GLU A 225 -17.54 -15.58 -1.69
C GLU A 225 -16.94 -15.37 -0.28
N LEU A 226 -15.69 -14.90 -0.19
CA LEU A 226 -15.07 -14.51 1.08
C LEU A 226 -15.83 -13.38 1.78
N ALA A 227 -16.26 -12.36 1.04
CA ALA A 227 -17.00 -11.23 1.60
C ALA A 227 -18.41 -11.62 2.06
N VAL A 228 -19.11 -12.47 1.32
CA VAL A 228 -20.39 -13.06 1.74
C VAL A 228 -20.23 -13.84 3.04
N ALA A 229 -19.15 -14.62 3.17
CA ALA A 229 -18.85 -15.35 4.40
C ALA A 229 -18.47 -14.43 5.57
N HIS A 230 -17.68 -13.39 5.32
CA HIS A 230 -17.26 -12.41 6.33
C HIS A 230 -18.42 -11.57 6.86
N ALA A 231 -19.44 -11.33 6.02
CA ALA A 231 -20.66 -10.61 6.38
C ALA A 231 -21.77 -11.51 6.98
N ASP A 232 -21.49 -12.81 7.22
CA ASP A 232 -22.46 -13.81 7.71
C ASP A 232 -23.70 -13.97 6.80
N LEU A 233 -23.47 -13.94 5.48
CA LEU A 233 -24.51 -14.03 4.46
C LEU A 233 -24.51 -15.36 3.68
N CYS A 234 -23.67 -16.34 4.05
CA CYS A 234 -23.58 -17.62 3.34
C CYS A 234 -24.91 -18.36 3.19
N ALA A 235 -25.77 -18.28 4.21
CA ALA A 235 -27.09 -18.91 4.21
C ALA A 235 -28.22 -17.92 3.85
N HIS A 236 -27.90 -16.65 3.58
CA HIS A 236 -28.91 -15.65 3.29
C HIS A 236 -29.55 -15.90 1.91
N PRO A 237 -30.88 -16.05 1.80
CA PRO A 237 -31.52 -16.45 0.53
C PRO A 237 -31.18 -15.55 -0.65
N LEU A 238 -31.10 -14.23 -0.45
CA LEU A 238 -30.73 -13.29 -1.51
C LEU A 238 -29.29 -13.48 -1.97
N ALA A 239 -28.34 -13.76 -1.06
CA ALA A 239 -26.94 -13.97 -1.42
C ALA A 239 -26.75 -15.29 -2.17
N VAL A 240 -27.36 -16.37 -1.68
CA VAL A 240 -27.39 -17.68 -2.35
C VAL A 240 -27.99 -17.55 -3.76
N SER A 241 -29.09 -16.82 -3.89
CA SER A 241 -29.73 -16.59 -5.18
C SER A 241 -28.80 -15.82 -6.11
N ALA A 242 -28.25 -14.68 -5.67
CA ALA A 242 -27.35 -13.85 -6.47
C ALA A 242 -26.10 -14.60 -6.98
N LEU A 243 -25.55 -15.53 -6.19
CA LEU A 243 -24.40 -16.35 -6.59
C LEU A 243 -24.73 -17.50 -7.56
N ALA A 244 -26.02 -17.83 -7.74
CA ALA A 244 -26.50 -18.94 -8.56
C ALA A 244 -27.20 -18.49 -9.86
N MET A 245 -26.94 -17.27 -10.34
CA MET A 245 -27.72 -16.59 -11.40
C MET A 245 -27.51 -17.10 -12.85
N ASP A 246 -26.70 -18.14 -13.08
CA ASP A 246 -26.30 -18.57 -14.44
C ASP A 246 -27.48 -18.97 -15.36
N ASP A 247 -28.64 -19.36 -14.80
CA ASP A 247 -29.82 -19.83 -15.55
C ASP A 247 -31.11 -19.01 -15.30
N THR A 248 -31.01 -17.79 -14.76
CA THR A 248 -32.21 -17.00 -14.41
C THR A 248 -32.75 -16.13 -15.53
N THR A 249 -34.05 -15.86 -15.50
CA THR A 249 -34.69 -14.92 -16.44
C THR A 249 -34.33 -13.48 -16.09
N ALA A 250 -34.44 -12.56 -17.06
CA ALA A 250 -34.20 -11.13 -16.82
C ALA A 250 -35.12 -10.56 -15.72
N ALA A 251 -36.39 -10.99 -15.69
CA ALA A 251 -37.35 -10.54 -14.68
C ALA A 251 -37.00 -11.03 -13.27
N GLU A 252 -36.45 -12.24 -13.14
CA GLU A 252 -35.96 -12.74 -11.84
C GLU A 252 -34.72 -11.98 -11.39
N ARG A 253 -33.78 -11.68 -12.30
CA ARG A 253 -32.61 -10.84 -11.98
C ARG A 253 -33.03 -9.45 -11.50
N ASP A 254 -33.93 -8.80 -12.22
CA ASP A 254 -34.42 -7.46 -11.82
C ASP A 254 -35.07 -7.49 -10.44
N ARG A 255 -35.85 -8.53 -10.14
CA ARG A 255 -36.45 -8.73 -8.81
C ARG A 255 -35.38 -8.92 -7.75
N THR A 256 -34.45 -9.86 -7.94
CA THR A 256 -33.38 -10.14 -6.98
C THR A 256 -32.52 -8.91 -6.73
N ARG A 257 -32.20 -8.12 -7.77
CA ARG A 257 -31.51 -6.84 -7.62
C ARG A 257 -32.28 -5.87 -6.73
N HIS A 258 -33.57 -5.66 -6.98
CA HIS A 258 -34.39 -4.77 -6.16
C HIS A 258 -34.50 -5.24 -4.70
N GLU A 259 -34.57 -6.55 -4.47
CA GLU A 259 -34.59 -7.13 -3.12
C GLU A 259 -33.24 -6.94 -2.41
N LEU A 260 -32.12 -7.05 -3.12
CA LEU A 260 -30.78 -6.77 -2.60
C LEU A 260 -30.61 -5.29 -2.24
N ASP A 261 -31.04 -4.36 -3.10
CA ASP A 261 -31.00 -2.92 -2.82
C ASP A 261 -31.81 -2.56 -1.57
N ALA A 262 -33.00 -3.14 -1.44
CA ALA A 262 -33.86 -2.95 -0.28
C ALA A 262 -33.21 -3.52 0.99
N ALA A 263 -32.61 -4.71 0.92
CA ALA A 263 -31.91 -5.32 2.04
C ALA A 263 -30.68 -4.50 2.47
N GLY A 264 -29.90 -3.99 1.51
CA GLY A 264 -28.76 -3.12 1.77
C GLY A 264 -29.17 -1.82 2.47
N THR A 265 -30.21 -1.15 1.96
CA THR A 265 -30.76 0.07 2.57
C THR A 265 -31.23 -0.16 4.00
N LEU A 266 -31.92 -1.29 4.24
CA LEU A 266 -32.39 -1.67 5.57
C LEU A 266 -31.23 -1.95 6.53
N ALA A 267 -30.22 -2.70 6.08
CA ALA A 267 -29.05 -3.03 6.88
C ALA A 267 -28.25 -1.78 7.27
N LEU A 268 -28.05 -0.84 6.33
CA LEU A 268 -27.38 0.43 6.59
C LEU A 268 -28.15 1.29 7.60
N SER A 269 -29.48 1.40 7.43
CA SER A 269 -30.31 2.13 8.37
C SER A 269 -30.21 1.55 9.79
N ARG A 270 -30.24 0.22 9.92
CA ARG A 270 -30.10 -0.46 11.21
C ARG A 270 -28.72 -0.31 11.81
N SER A 271 -27.67 -0.34 10.98
CA SER A 271 -26.30 -0.07 11.41
C SER A 271 -26.20 1.30 12.08
N HIS A 272 -26.75 2.35 11.46
CA HIS A 272 -26.73 3.69 12.05
C HIS A 272 -27.53 3.80 13.35
N THR A 273 -28.69 3.14 13.42
CA THR A 273 -29.48 3.08 14.66
C THR A 273 -28.70 2.38 15.77
N LEU A 274 -28.09 1.23 15.50
CA LEU A 274 -27.30 0.50 16.50
C LEU A 274 -26.07 1.27 16.94
N LEU A 275 -25.35 1.90 16.01
CA LEU A 275 -24.14 2.66 16.33
C LEU A 275 -24.42 3.80 17.33
N ALA A 276 -25.60 4.42 17.27
CA ALA A 276 -26.01 5.46 18.22
C ALA A 276 -26.27 4.93 19.64
N ASP A 277 -26.60 3.65 19.77
CA ASP A 277 -26.94 2.98 21.02
C ASP A 277 -25.77 2.12 21.58
N GLU A 278 -24.72 1.91 20.78
CA GLU A 278 -23.55 1.10 21.16
C GLU A 278 -22.59 1.87 22.08
N PRO A 279 -21.94 1.19 23.04
CA PRO A 279 -20.92 1.81 23.87
C PRO A 279 -19.73 2.26 23.01
N GLU A 280 -19.13 3.41 23.36
CA GLU A 280 -17.96 3.95 22.66
C GLU A 280 -16.75 2.99 22.73
N GLU A 281 -16.62 2.24 23.82
CA GLU A 281 -15.57 1.24 24.02
C GLU A 281 -16.03 -0.14 23.54
N PHE A 282 -15.71 -0.47 22.29
CA PHE A 282 -15.81 -1.82 21.75
C PHE A 282 -14.44 -2.22 21.21
N THR A 283 -13.86 -3.30 21.74
CA THR A 283 -12.55 -3.78 21.32
C THR A 283 -12.61 -5.28 21.03
N PRO A 284 -12.32 -5.71 19.79
CA PRO A 284 -11.94 -4.87 18.65
C PRO A 284 -13.14 -4.24 17.94
N GLU A 285 -12.97 -3.03 17.40
CA GLU A 285 -14.06 -2.22 16.84
C GLU A 285 -14.83 -2.93 15.72
N TRP A 286 -14.18 -3.75 14.90
CA TRP A 286 -14.80 -4.47 13.77
C TRP A 286 -15.76 -5.60 14.19
N GLU A 287 -15.79 -5.98 15.47
CA GLU A 287 -16.73 -6.96 16.02
C GLU A 287 -18.06 -6.32 16.49
N ARG A 288 -18.22 -5.01 16.37
CA ARG A 288 -19.48 -4.31 16.68
C ARG A 288 -20.65 -4.87 15.86
N PRO A 289 -21.83 -5.10 16.46
CA PRO A 289 -23.04 -5.45 15.73
C PRO A 289 -23.37 -4.46 14.61
N SER A 290 -23.21 -3.16 14.83
CA SER A 290 -23.36 -2.12 13.80
C SER A 290 -22.41 -2.35 12.62
N HIS A 291 -21.13 -2.66 12.87
CA HIS A 291 -20.15 -2.96 11.82
C HIS A 291 -20.47 -4.22 11.01
N LEU A 292 -21.06 -5.25 11.62
CA LEU A 292 -21.56 -6.40 10.86
C LEU A 292 -22.68 -5.98 9.90
N LEU A 293 -23.66 -5.21 10.37
CA LEU A 293 -24.76 -4.73 9.51
C LEU A 293 -24.27 -3.78 8.41
N PHE A 294 -23.28 -2.94 8.71
CA PHE A 294 -22.63 -2.09 7.71
C PHE A 294 -21.96 -2.93 6.62
N ARG A 295 -21.19 -3.95 6.99
CA ARG A 295 -20.59 -4.90 6.03
C ARG A 295 -21.65 -5.61 5.20
N GLN A 296 -22.74 -6.07 5.81
CA GLN A 296 -23.87 -6.68 5.10
C GLN A 296 -24.47 -5.71 4.07
N ALA A 297 -24.65 -4.44 4.43
CA ALA A 297 -25.17 -3.43 3.51
C ALA A 297 -24.28 -3.26 2.28
N ILE A 298 -22.95 -3.19 2.47
CA ILE A 298 -21.98 -3.11 1.38
C ILE A 298 -22.08 -4.35 0.48
N VAL A 299 -22.03 -5.55 1.07
CA VAL A 299 -22.07 -6.81 0.31
C VAL A 299 -23.38 -6.95 -0.48
N PHE A 300 -24.52 -6.54 0.07
CA PHE A 300 -25.78 -6.52 -0.68
C PHE A 300 -25.73 -5.58 -1.89
N GLY A 301 -25.16 -4.38 -1.73
CA GLY A 301 -24.96 -3.45 -2.85
C GLY A 301 -24.07 -4.04 -3.95
N ILE A 302 -22.97 -4.70 -3.58
CA ILE A 302 -22.07 -5.36 -4.54
C ILE A 302 -22.78 -6.51 -5.26
N LEU A 303 -23.54 -7.33 -4.55
CA LEU A 303 -24.34 -8.40 -5.14
C LEU A 303 -25.39 -7.85 -6.12
N ALA A 304 -26.05 -6.73 -5.78
CA ALA A 304 -27.00 -6.07 -6.67
C ALA A 304 -26.34 -5.61 -7.98
N THR A 305 -25.15 -5.01 -7.91
CA THR A 305 -24.35 -4.66 -9.08
C THR A 305 -23.99 -5.90 -9.91
N CYS A 306 -23.55 -6.99 -9.26
CA CYS A 306 -23.22 -8.23 -9.96
C CYS A 306 -24.43 -8.81 -10.71
N VAL A 307 -25.62 -8.80 -10.09
CA VAL A 307 -26.87 -9.27 -10.70
C VAL A 307 -27.28 -8.38 -11.88
N ALA A 308 -27.12 -7.06 -11.75
CA ALA A 308 -27.44 -6.10 -12.81
C ALA A 308 -26.55 -6.27 -14.06
N GLU A 309 -25.27 -6.56 -13.86
CA GLU A 309 -24.30 -6.70 -14.94
C GLU A 309 -24.20 -8.11 -15.53
N HIS A 310 -24.82 -9.10 -14.87
CA HIS A 310 -24.77 -10.48 -15.30
C HIS A 310 -25.35 -10.67 -16.71
N ARG A 311 -24.55 -11.24 -17.61
CA ARG A 311 -24.97 -11.61 -18.97
C ARG A 311 -25.09 -13.14 -19.10
N PRO A 312 -26.28 -13.67 -19.45
CA PRO A 312 -26.48 -15.10 -19.63
C PRO A 312 -25.45 -15.71 -20.60
N GLY A 313 -24.91 -16.87 -20.25
CA GLY A 313 -23.93 -17.59 -21.09
C GLY A 313 -22.50 -17.03 -21.05
N THR A 314 -22.25 -15.89 -20.39
CA THR A 314 -20.88 -15.44 -20.09
C THR A 314 -20.44 -16.05 -18.77
N LYS A 315 -19.81 -17.22 -18.83
CA LYS A 315 -19.16 -17.79 -17.64
C LYS A 315 -18.08 -16.81 -17.17
N ALA A 316 -18.25 -16.28 -15.95
CA ALA A 316 -17.23 -15.61 -15.17
C ALA A 316 -16.86 -14.15 -15.50
N CYS A 317 -17.76 -13.33 -16.04
CA CYS A 317 -17.52 -11.87 -16.08
C CYS A 317 -18.26 -11.17 -14.94
N PHE A 318 -17.74 -11.29 -13.72
CA PHE A 318 -18.12 -10.34 -12.65
C PHE A 318 -17.55 -8.95 -12.99
N PRO A 319 -18.27 -7.86 -12.65
CA PRO A 319 -17.72 -6.52 -12.67
C PRO A 319 -16.39 -6.45 -11.92
N ASP A 320 -15.64 -5.38 -12.13
CA ASP A 320 -14.49 -5.13 -11.28
C ASP A 320 -14.94 -4.63 -9.90
N ILE A 321 -15.24 -5.59 -9.02
CA ILE A 321 -15.79 -5.37 -7.67
C ILE A 321 -14.73 -5.29 -6.58
N MET A 322 -13.45 -5.50 -6.90
CA MET A 322 -12.38 -5.64 -5.90
C MET A 322 -12.26 -4.40 -5.02
N SER A 323 -12.25 -3.20 -5.61
CA SER A 323 -12.20 -1.94 -4.86
C SER A 323 -13.40 -1.73 -3.94
N SER A 324 -14.60 -2.19 -4.34
CA SER A 324 -15.79 -2.13 -3.50
C SER A 324 -15.74 -3.12 -2.34
N LEU A 325 -15.14 -4.29 -2.54
CA LEU A 325 -15.01 -5.32 -1.51
C LEU A 325 -14.03 -4.94 -0.40
N VAL A 326 -13.02 -4.10 -0.68
CA VAL A 326 -12.05 -3.62 0.33
C VAL A 326 -12.75 -3.02 1.55
N SER A 327 -13.82 -2.24 1.35
CA SER A 327 -14.58 -1.64 2.46
C SER A 327 -15.39 -2.65 3.28
N ALA A 328 -15.74 -3.80 2.70
CA ALA A 328 -16.42 -4.89 3.42
C ALA A 328 -15.44 -5.83 4.14
N MET A 329 -14.20 -5.92 3.66
CA MET A 329 -13.16 -6.85 4.12
C MET A 329 -12.19 -6.21 5.11
N THR A 330 -12.75 -5.56 6.13
CA THR A 330 -12.01 -4.96 7.24
C THR A 330 -11.92 -5.90 8.44
N GLY A 331 -11.02 -5.58 9.38
CA GLY A 331 -10.77 -6.36 10.60
C GLY A 331 -9.66 -7.39 10.45
N ASP A 332 -9.64 -8.37 11.36
CA ASP A 332 -8.70 -9.50 11.34
C ASP A 332 -9.41 -10.84 11.07
N GLY A 333 -8.63 -11.88 10.77
CA GLY A 333 -9.09 -13.24 10.60
C GLY A 333 -8.58 -13.92 9.33
N GLU A 334 -8.76 -15.24 9.25
CA GLU A 334 -8.33 -16.03 8.08
C GLU A 334 -8.97 -15.51 6.78
N ARG A 335 -10.26 -15.20 6.78
CA ARG A 335 -10.97 -14.71 5.58
C ARG A 335 -10.48 -13.36 5.08
N VAL A 336 -10.14 -12.45 6.00
CA VAL A 336 -9.60 -11.14 5.63
C VAL A 336 -8.21 -11.32 5.02
N ARG A 337 -7.36 -12.18 5.61
CA ARG A 337 -6.04 -12.52 5.05
C ARG A 337 -6.15 -13.19 3.67
N GLU A 338 -7.09 -14.12 3.50
CA GLU A 338 -7.38 -14.75 2.21
C GLU A 338 -7.82 -13.72 1.17
N PHE A 339 -8.71 -12.79 1.54
CA PHE A 339 -9.16 -11.75 0.63
C PHE A 339 -8.01 -10.86 0.19
N TRP A 340 -7.17 -10.40 1.11
CA TRP A 340 -6.02 -9.58 0.76
C TRP A 340 -5.02 -10.33 -0.13
N MET A 341 -4.86 -11.65 0.04
CA MET A 341 -4.08 -12.46 -0.90
C MET A 341 -4.71 -12.49 -2.30
N VAL A 342 -6.03 -12.70 -2.40
CA VAL A 342 -6.75 -12.66 -3.69
C VAL A 342 -6.64 -11.30 -4.35
N ASP A 343 -6.80 -10.22 -3.59
CA ASP A 343 -6.66 -8.83 -4.05
C ASP A 343 -5.31 -8.58 -4.69
N ARG A 344 -4.21 -8.95 -4.01
CA ARG A 344 -2.85 -8.79 -4.56
C ARG A 344 -2.61 -9.60 -5.83
N LEU A 345 -3.08 -10.85 -5.87
CA LEU A 345 -2.93 -11.70 -7.06
C LEU A 345 -3.78 -11.21 -8.23
N HIS A 346 -5.00 -10.72 -7.96
CA HIS A 346 -5.87 -10.10 -8.97
C HIS A 346 -5.22 -8.86 -9.57
N ASP A 347 -4.66 -7.99 -8.72
CA ASP A 347 -3.97 -6.80 -9.14
C ASP A 347 -2.74 -7.10 -9.98
N ALA A 348 -1.98 -8.14 -9.63
CA ALA A 348 -0.86 -8.60 -10.41
C ALA A 348 -1.31 -9.17 -11.77
N ALA A 349 -2.39 -9.98 -11.81
CA ALA A 349 -2.94 -10.51 -13.05
C ALA A 349 -3.44 -9.40 -13.98
N ARG A 350 -4.06 -8.35 -13.43
CA ARG A 350 -4.53 -7.18 -14.17
C ARG A 350 -3.40 -6.40 -14.83
N ARG A 351 -2.21 -6.33 -14.20
CA ARG A 351 -1.03 -5.65 -14.76
C ARG A 351 -0.32 -6.46 -15.84
N ALA A 352 -0.53 -7.78 -15.88
CA ALA A 352 0.14 -8.67 -16.82
C ALA A 352 -0.57 -8.79 -18.19
N GLY A 353 -1.84 -8.37 -18.30
CA GLY A 353 -2.65 -8.42 -19.52
C GLY A 353 -2.74 -7.10 -20.24
#